data_AF-A0A963LD65-F1
#
_entry.id   AF-A0A963LD65-F1
#
_cell.length_a   1.000
_cell.length_b   1.000
_cell.length_c   1.000
_cell.angle_alpha   90.00
_cell.angle_beta   90.00
_cell.angle_gamma   90.00
#
_symmetry.space_group_name_H-M   'P 1'
#
loop_
_entity.id
_entity.type
_entity.pdbx_description
1 polymer ?
#
loop_
_entity_poly.entity_id
_entity_poly.type
_entity_poly.pdbx_seq_one_letter_code
_entity_poly.pdbx_strand_id
1 'polypeptide(L)'
;LGEHRNRTCRRLHFVGSTLVLVCLAMLFITGRPQYILYALLCGYGFAWVGHFVFEKNRPATFKRPLYSFIGDWAVYRDIWRGRIPF
;
A
#
# COMPACT_ATOMS: atom_id res chain seq x y z
N LEU A 1 -5.08 10.79 -7.93
CA LEU A 1 -6.09 11.34 -7.00
C LEU A 1 -7.51 10.82 -7.25
N GLY A 2 -7.88 10.43 -8.49
CA GLY A 2 -9.22 9.86 -8.78
C GLY A 2 -9.47 8.42 -8.31
N GLU A 3 -8.45 7.56 -8.23
CA GLU A 3 -8.60 6.13 -7.84
C GLU A 3 -8.62 5.87 -6.32
N HIS A 4 -8.42 6.90 -5.51
CA HIS A 4 -8.47 6.80 -4.06
C HIS A 4 -9.47 7.81 -3.50
N ARG A 5 -10.69 7.86 -4.03
CA ARG A 5 -11.73 8.75 -3.48
C ARG A 5 -12.17 8.25 -2.10
N ASN A 6 -12.21 6.93 -1.92
CA ASN A 6 -12.60 6.33 -0.65
C ASN A 6 -11.51 6.49 0.42
N ARG A 7 -11.90 7.04 1.57
CA ARG A 7 -11.02 7.25 2.72
C ARG A 7 -10.50 5.93 3.29
N THR A 8 -11.34 4.89 3.33
CA THR A 8 -10.95 3.56 3.81
C THR A 8 -9.96 2.90 2.87
N CYS A 9 -10.10 3.08 1.55
CA CYS A 9 -9.11 2.63 0.56
C CYS A 9 -7.73 3.27 0.84
N ARG A 10 -7.66 4.60 1.03
CA ARG A 10 -6.40 5.28 1.39
C ARG A 10 -5.78 4.78 2.69
N ARG A 11 -6.60 4.53 3.72
CA ARG A 11 -6.12 4.00 5.00
C ARG A 11 -5.57 2.58 4.87
N LEU A 12 -6.23 1.73 4.09
CA LEU A 12 -5.74 0.37 3.83
C LEU A 12 -4.40 0.38 3.09
N HIS A 13 -4.23 1.26 2.10
CA HIS A 13 -2.93 1.46 1.47
C HIS A 13 -1.87 1.91 2.48
N PHE A 14 -2.21 2.87 3.35
CA PHE A 14 -1.30 3.33 4.40
C PHE A 14 -0.88 2.22 5.37
N VAL A 15 -1.84 1.41 5.85
CA VAL A 15 -1.58 0.27 6.73
C VAL A 15 -0.73 -0.78 6.00
N GLY A 16 -1.06 -1.11 4.76
CA GLY A 16 -0.29 -2.04 3.94
C GLY A 16 1.17 -1.59 3.75
N SER A 17 1.40 -0.33 3.39
CA SER A 17 2.75 0.26 3.25
C SER A 17 3.51 0.27 4.57
N THR A 18 2.84 0.53 5.69
CA THR A 18 3.47 0.48 7.02
C THR A 18 3.92 -0.93 7.36
N LEU A 19 3.08 -1.94 7.10
CA LEU A 19 3.42 -3.35 7.32
C LEU A 19 4.57 -3.82 6.42
N VAL A 20 4.65 -3.33 5.18
CA VAL A 20 5.81 -3.56 4.31
C VAL A 20 7.09 -3.05 4.94
N LEU A 21 7.09 -1.84 5.49
CA LEU A 21 8.25 -1.27 6.18
C LEU A 21 8.64 -2.07 7.43
N VAL A 22 7.65 -2.52 8.23
CA VAL A 22 7.90 -3.38 9.39
C VAL A 22 8.51 -4.72 8.95
N CYS A 23 7.98 -5.34 7.89
CA CYS A 23 8.53 -6.58 7.36
C CYS A 23 9.96 -6.40 6.84
N LEU A 24 10.25 -5.30 6.12
CA LEU A 24 11.60 -4.98 5.68
C LEU A 24 12.55 -4.75 6.87
N ALA A 25 12.11 -4.05 7.92
CA ALA A 25 12.91 -3.90 9.13
C ALA A 25 13.21 -5.25 9.79
N MET A 26 12.20 -6.14 9.88
CA MET A 26 12.38 -7.50 10.39
C MET A 26 13.30 -8.35 9.52
N LEU A 27 13.26 -8.18 8.19
CA LEU A 27 14.21 -8.81 7.26
C LEU A 27 15.65 -8.41 7.61
N PHE A 28 15.91 -7.11 7.81
CA PHE A 28 17.25 -6.63 8.16
C PHE A 28 17.71 -7.09 9.55
N ILE A 29 16.81 -7.13 10.53
CA ILE A 29 17.13 -7.55 11.91
C ILE A 29 17.39 -9.06 11.99
N THR A 30 16.58 -9.87 11.31
CA THR A 30 16.60 -11.33 11.46
C THR A 30 17.36 -12.06 10.34
N GLY A 31 17.61 -11.39 9.21
CA GLY A 31 18.16 -11.98 7.99
C GLY A 31 17.23 -12.99 7.30
N ARG A 32 15.98 -13.15 7.74
CA ARG A 32 15.11 -14.21 7.23
C ARG A 32 14.36 -13.78 5.96
N PRO A 33 14.58 -14.40 4.80
CA PRO A 33 13.98 -13.97 3.53
C PRO A 33 12.45 -14.08 3.50
N GLN A 34 11.84 -14.88 4.38
CA GLN A 34 10.38 -14.99 4.52
C GLN A 34 9.68 -13.64 4.73
N TYR A 35 10.35 -12.66 5.33
CA TYR A 35 9.80 -11.32 5.53
C TYR A 35 9.60 -10.56 4.21
N ILE A 36 10.30 -10.93 3.13
CA ILE A 36 10.03 -10.39 1.78
C ILE A 36 8.65 -10.85 1.30
N LEU A 37 8.33 -12.13 1.51
CA LEU A 37 7.02 -12.66 1.15
C LEU A 37 5.91 -12.00 1.99
N TYR A 38 6.11 -11.83 3.29
CA TYR A 38 5.16 -11.12 4.15
C TYR A 38 4.99 -9.66 3.74
N ALA A 39 6.07 -8.97 3.35
CA ALA A 39 5.99 -7.61 2.84
C ALA A 39 5.13 -7.53 1.58
N LEU A 40 5.29 -8.45 0.63
CA LEU A 40 4.47 -8.51 -0.58
C LEU A 40 3.01 -8.83 -0.26
N LEU A 41 2.76 -9.82 0.59
CA LEU A 41 1.40 -10.22 0.97
C LEU A 41 0.66 -9.10 1.70
N CYS A 42 1.31 -8.40 2.63
CA CYS A 42 0.72 -7.26 3.32
C CYS A 42 0.54 -6.06 2.38
N GLY A 43 1.55 -5.71 1.59
CA GLY A 43 1.44 -4.57 0.66
C GLY A 43 0.29 -4.75 -0.33
N TYR A 44 0.29 -5.85 -1.08
CA TYR A 44 -0.73 -6.12 -2.10
C TYR A 44 -2.07 -6.50 -1.50
N GLY A 45 -2.10 -7.29 -0.43
CA GLY A 45 -3.35 -7.75 0.19
C GLY A 45 -4.20 -6.58 0.68
N PHE A 46 -3.62 -5.65 1.43
CA PHE A 46 -4.35 -4.48 1.92
C PHE A 46 -4.74 -3.51 0.80
N ALA A 47 -3.87 -3.29 -0.18
CA ALA A 47 -4.18 -2.46 -1.35
C ALA A 47 -5.34 -3.03 -2.16
N TRP A 48 -5.31 -4.34 -2.44
CA TRP A 48 -6.37 -5.01 -3.19
C TRP A 48 -7.70 -5.02 -2.44
N VAL A 49 -7.71 -5.23 -1.12
CA VAL A 49 -8.93 -5.10 -0.31
C VAL A 49 -9.51 -3.69 -0.43
N GLY A 50 -8.67 -2.65 -0.38
CA GLY A 50 -9.09 -1.27 -0.61
C GLY A 50 -9.77 -1.07 -1.97
N HIS A 51 -9.12 -1.53 -3.03
CA HIS A 51 -9.60 -1.38 -4.40
C HIS A 51 -10.85 -2.22 -4.70
N PHE A 52 -10.88 -3.50 -4.34
CA PHE A 52 -12.00 -4.39 -4.70
C PHE A 52 -13.22 -4.24 -3.79
N VAL A 53 -13.02 -4.02 -2.48
CA VAL A 53 -14.12 -3.97 -1.52
C VAL A 53 -14.69 -2.55 -1.39
N PHE A 54 -13.83 -1.54 -1.30
CA PHE A 54 -14.24 -0.18 -0.95
C PHE A 54 -14.38 0.75 -2.16
N GLU A 55 -13.42 0.72 -3.08
CA GLU A 55 -13.47 1.54 -4.30
C GLU A 55 -14.22 0.81 -5.44
N LYS A 56 -14.35 -0.52 -5.33
CA LYS A 56 -14.91 -1.43 -6.34
C LYS A 56 -14.35 -1.20 -7.74
N ASN A 57 -13.07 -0.85 -7.83
CA ASN A 57 -12.36 -0.65 -9.08
C ASN A 57 -11.29 -1.72 -9.28
N ARG A 58 -10.83 -1.88 -10.53
CA ARG A 58 -9.67 -2.73 -10.80
C ARG A 58 -8.40 -1.93 -10.51
N PRO A 59 -7.46 -2.44 -9.70
CA PRO A 59 -6.19 -1.80 -9.43
C PRO A 59 -5.47 -1.38 -10.72
N ALA A 60 -4.97 -0.14 -10.79
CA ALA A 60 -4.10 0.29 -11.89
C ALA A 60 -2.82 -0.56 -11.99
N THR A 61 -2.48 -1.33 -10.95
CA THR A 61 -1.39 -2.33 -10.96
C THR A 61 -1.45 -3.22 -12.19
N PHE A 62 -2.64 -3.60 -12.67
CA PHE A 62 -2.81 -4.48 -13.84
C PHE A 62 -2.50 -3.80 -15.18
N LYS A 63 -2.56 -2.47 -15.25
CA LYS A 63 -2.26 -1.70 -16.47
C LYS A 63 -0.87 -1.08 -16.45
N ARG A 64 -0.46 -0.57 -15.28
CA ARG A 64 0.78 0.20 -15.08
C ARG A 64 1.34 -0.09 -13.68
N PRO A 65 2.00 -1.24 -13.47
CA PRO A 65 2.44 -1.69 -12.16
C PRO A 65 3.38 -0.70 -11.45
N LEU A 66 4.35 -0.13 -12.17
CA LEU A 66 5.29 0.84 -11.61
C LEU A 66 4.60 2.16 -11.20
N TYR A 67 3.68 2.66 -12.02
CA TYR A 67 2.94 3.89 -11.70
C TYR A 67 1.99 3.69 -10.52
N SER A 68 1.34 2.52 -10.43
CA SER A 68 0.51 2.15 -9.27
C SER A 68 1.33 2.16 -7.99
N PHE A 69 2.51 1.53 -8.01
CA PHE A 69 3.40 1.51 -6.86
C PHE A 69 3.85 2.92 -6.45
N ILE A 70 4.31 3.74 -7.39
CA ILE A 70 4.70 5.13 -7.11
C ILE A 70 3.51 5.93 -6.54
N GLY A 71 2.30 5.68 -7.04
CA GLY A 71 1.07 6.27 -6.53
C GLY A 71 0.80 5.93 -5.06
N ASP A 72 0.97 4.66 -4.69
CA ASP A 72 0.79 4.19 -3.31
C ASP A 72 1.75 4.89 -2.34
N TRP A 73 3.04 4.99 -2.71
CA TRP A 73 4.04 5.70 -1.91
C TRP A 73 3.82 7.22 -1.88
N ALA A 74 3.29 7.79 -2.96
CA ALA A 74 2.91 9.21 -2.98
C ALA A 74 1.76 9.48 -2.00
N VAL A 75 0.73 8.64 -1.97
CA VAL A 75 -0.38 8.74 -0.99
C VAL A 75 0.15 8.56 0.43
N TYR A 76 1.00 7.56 0.67
CA TYR A 76 1.63 7.33 1.98
C TYR A 76 2.38 8.58 2.47
N ARG A 77 3.26 9.14 1.63
CA ARG A 77 4.01 10.36 1.93
C ARG A 77 3.11 11.58 2.15
N ASP A 78 2.06 11.72 1.35
CA ASP A 78 1.18 12.87 1.42
C ASP A 78 0.28 12.83 2.67
N ILE A 79 -0.03 11.64 3.21
CA ILE A 79 -0.64 11.46 4.54
C ILE A 79 0.33 11.93 5.63
N TRP A 80 1.59 11.50 5.60
CA TRP A 80 2.61 11.96 6.55
C TRP A 80 2.84 13.47 6.51
N ARG A 81 2.73 14.08 5.33
CA ARG A 81 2.85 15.53 5.12
C ARG A 81 1.55 16.30 5.45
N GLY A 82 0.49 15.62 5.90
CA GLY A 82 -0.81 16.24 6.20
C GLY A 82 -1.55 16.81 4.98
N ARG A 83 -1.10 16.51 3.75
CA ARG A 83 -1.76 16.96 2.50
C ARG A 83 -3.03 16.19 2.21
N ILE A 84 -3.12 14.95 2.69
CA ILE A 84 -4.30 14.11 2.59
C ILE A 84 -4.77 13.78 4.00
N PRO A 85 -6.03 14.09 4.35
CA PRO A 85 -6.57 13.72 5.64
C PRO A 85 -6.69 12.21 5.73
N PHE A 86 -6.13 11.65 6.80
CA PHE A 86 -6.29 10.25 7.17
C PHE A 86 -7.76 9.92 7.36
#